data_AF-A0A3L8SDW9-F1
#
_entry.id   AF-A0A3L8SDW9-F1
#
_cell.length_a   1.000
_cell.length_b   1.000
_cell.length_c   1.000
_cell.angle_alpha   90.00
_cell.angle_beta   90.00
_cell.angle_gamma   90.00
#
_symmetry.space_group_name_H-M   'P 1'
#
loop_
_entity.id
_entity.type
_entity.pdbx_description
1 polymer ?
#
loop_
_entity_poly.entity_id
_entity_poly.type
_entity_poly.pdbx_seq_one_letter_code
_entity_poly.pdbx_strand_id
1 'polypeptide(L)'
;MNEVVEALKKIEDKYKLFQQQQFTFIRALERTREEAHDLIRPVSSIVQVQCYKDHHCYNSTDRRILNMFISICNELRCLCQRMETVHPGDSVTKGLLEKCKVLLNDSNDLSALRATYPHGVVNYLSLEEARHRYGGVVSILPIVIDNMKEWITYSKKNVLYIVSPRCPVCKKETPTSQTAPAAQTSNGNQNTVQLQEKDFQKFLAANQRPQQKAPWRPPGKHPY
;
A
#
# COMPACT_ATOMS: atom_id res chain seq x y z
N MET A 1 -2.73 -1.80 -22.40
CA MET A 1 -3.68 -1.43 -21.32
C MET A 1 -4.54 -2.62 -20.85
N ASN A 2 -5.30 -3.29 -21.71
CA ASN A 2 -6.17 -4.42 -21.30
C ASN A 2 -5.41 -5.55 -20.60
N GLU A 3 -4.23 -5.89 -21.12
CA GLU A 3 -3.35 -6.92 -20.55
C GLU A 3 -2.95 -6.63 -19.08
N VAL A 4 -2.74 -5.35 -18.74
CA VAL A 4 -2.40 -4.88 -17.37
C VAL A 4 -3.61 -5.03 -16.46
N VAL A 5 -4.81 -4.68 -16.95
CA VAL A 5 -6.07 -4.81 -16.21
C VAL A 5 -6.36 -6.28 -15.89
N GLU A 6 -6.24 -7.17 -16.88
CA GLU A 6 -6.46 -8.61 -16.68
C GLU A 6 -5.43 -9.23 -15.73
N ALA A 7 -4.18 -8.79 -15.80
CA ALA A 7 -3.15 -9.26 -14.89
C ALA A 7 -3.40 -8.79 -13.45
N LEU A 8 -3.79 -7.53 -13.25
CA LEU A 8 -4.16 -7.04 -11.92
C LEU A 8 -5.33 -7.85 -11.35
N LYS A 9 -6.37 -8.11 -12.15
CA LYS A 9 -7.52 -8.91 -11.73
C LYS A 9 -7.13 -10.32 -11.25
N LYS A 10 -6.21 -10.99 -11.97
CA LYS A 10 -5.68 -12.30 -11.55
C LYS A 10 -4.92 -12.22 -10.22
N ILE A 11 -4.15 -11.14 -10.01
CA ILE A 11 -3.44 -10.91 -8.75
C ILE A 11 -4.43 -10.66 -7.61
N GLU A 12 -5.48 -9.87 -7.85
CA GLU A 12 -6.54 -9.62 -6.86
C GLU A 12 -7.24 -10.91 -6.43
N ASP A 13 -7.53 -11.81 -7.36
CA ASP A 13 -8.19 -13.08 -7.03
C ASP A 13 -7.28 -13.99 -6.19
N LYS A 14 -5.97 -14.01 -6.47
CA LYS A 14 -4.97 -14.68 -5.62
C LYS A 14 -4.87 -14.01 -4.25
N TYR A 15 -4.88 -12.68 -4.21
CA TYR A 15 -4.83 -11.93 -2.96
C TYR A 15 -6.08 -12.17 -2.09
N LYS A 16 -7.27 -12.27 -2.67
CA LYS A 16 -8.50 -12.65 -1.93
C LYS A 16 -8.35 -14.03 -1.28
N LEU A 17 -7.82 -15.00 -2.03
CA LEU A 17 -7.54 -16.34 -1.49
C LEU A 17 -6.51 -16.30 -0.36
N PHE A 18 -5.46 -15.47 -0.50
CA PHE A 18 -4.47 -15.25 0.55
C PHE A 18 -5.10 -14.60 1.79
N GLN A 19 -5.95 -13.60 1.61
CA GLN A 19 -6.64 -12.89 2.69
C GLN A 19 -7.52 -13.84 3.51
N GLN A 20 -8.22 -14.79 2.87
CA GLN A 20 -8.98 -15.84 3.57
C GLN A 20 -8.08 -16.74 4.44
N GLN A 21 -6.81 -16.89 4.08
CA GLN A 21 -5.82 -17.72 4.76
C GLN A 21 -4.84 -16.89 5.61
N GLN A 22 -5.15 -15.62 5.89
CA GLN A 22 -4.23 -14.73 6.60
C GLN A 22 -3.85 -15.27 7.98
N PHE A 23 -4.78 -15.87 8.74
CA PHE A 23 -4.44 -16.50 10.02
C PHE A 23 -3.42 -17.63 9.88
N THR A 24 -3.53 -18.43 8.81
CA THR A 24 -2.54 -19.48 8.49
C THR A 24 -1.19 -18.87 8.19
N PHE A 25 -1.14 -17.75 7.45
CA PHE A 25 0.09 -17.02 7.18
C PHE A 25 0.76 -16.51 8.46
N ILE A 26 0.00 -15.92 9.38
CA ILE A 26 0.52 -15.43 10.65
C ILE A 26 1.07 -16.57 11.51
N ARG A 27 0.34 -17.69 11.62
CA ARG A 27 0.81 -18.88 12.33
C ARG A 27 2.04 -19.54 11.71
N ALA A 28 2.20 -19.43 10.39
CA ALA A 28 3.40 -19.88 9.70
C ALA A 28 4.60 -18.98 10.00
N LEU A 29 4.41 -17.65 10.01
CA LEU A 29 5.45 -16.71 10.42
C LEU A 29 5.86 -16.90 11.88
N GLU A 30 4.91 -17.15 12.77
CA GLU A 30 5.21 -17.41 14.18
C GLU A 30 6.10 -18.64 14.37
N ARG A 31 5.70 -19.79 13.80
CA ARG A 31 6.47 -21.04 13.89
C ARG A 31 7.86 -20.92 13.26
N THR A 32 7.94 -20.35 12.06
CA THR A 32 9.24 -20.19 11.38
C THR A 32 10.19 -19.21 12.08
N ARG A 33 9.65 -18.20 12.78
CA ARG A 33 10.46 -17.31 13.63
C ARG A 33 10.97 -17.99 14.90
N GLU A 34 10.15 -18.85 15.50
CA GLU A 34 10.55 -19.67 16.64
C GLU A 34 11.73 -20.57 16.26
N GLU A 35 11.63 -21.28 15.12
CA GLU A 35 12.71 -22.09 14.56
C GLU A 35 13.97 -21.25 14.22
N ALA A 36 13.79 -20.03 13.72
CA ALA A 36 14.88 -19.10 13.43
C ALA A 36 15.47 -18.41 14.68
N HIS A 37 14.87 -18.61 15.85
CA HIS A 37 15.20 -17.90 17.09
C HIS A 37 15.11 -16.35 16.96
N ASP A 38 14.27 -15.84 16.05
CA ASP A 38 14.06 -14.40 15.82
C ASP A 38 12.73 -13.90 16.40
N LEU A 39 12.59 -14.07 17.72
CA LEU A 39 11.38 -13.70 18.46
C LEU A 39 11.31 -12.21 18.82
N ILE A 40 12.46 -11.52 18.82
CA ILE A 40 12.60 -10.15 19.33
C ILE A 40 12.24 -9.11 18.25
N ARG A 41 12.63 -9.36 16.99
CA ARG A 41 12.46 -8.35 15.93
C ARG A 41 11.16 -8.57 15.16
N PRO A 42 10.51 -7.49 14.68
CA PRO A 42 9.40 -7.60 13.74
C PRO A 42 9.85 -8.27 12.45
N VAL A 43 8.93 -8.96 11.79
CA VAL A 43 9.10 -9.30 10.38
C VAL A 43 8.86 -8.03 9.59
N SER A 44 9.92 -7.52 9.00
CA SER A 44 10.01 -6.17 8.46
C SER A 44 10.33 -6.14 6.97
N SER A 45 10.61 -7.27 6.32
CA SER A 45 10.95 -7.29 4.90
C SER A 45 10.50 -8.57 4.19
N ILE A 46 10.38 -8.51 2.86
CA ILE A 46 10.01 -9.67 2.04
C ILE A 46 11.15 -10.71 2.08
N VAL A 47 12.41 -10.26 2.07
CA VAL A 47 13.57 -11.14 2.16
C VAL A 47 13.61 -11.92 3.48
N GLN A 48 13.14 -11.33 4.60
CA GLN A 48 13.00 -12.07 5.85
C GLN A 48 11.98 -13.21 5.74
N VAL A 49 10.82 -12.94 5.14
CA VAL A 49 9.79 -13.97 4.90
C VAL A 49 10.35 -15.10 4.02
N GLN A 50 11.14 -14.74 3.00
CA GLN A 50 11.80 -15.71 2.15
C GLN A 50 12.86 -16.53 2.91
N CYS A 51 13.67 -15.89 3.74
CA CYS A 51 14.68 -16.57 4.57
C CYS A 51 14.02 -17.58 5.52
N TYR A 52 12.93 -17.19 6.19
CA TYR A 52 12.15 -18.10 7.05
C TYR A 52 11.60 -19.29 6.28
N LYS A 53 11.05 -19.05 5.08
CA LYS A 53 10.56 -20.13 4.22
C LYS A 53 11.68 -21.11 3.82
N ASP A 54 12.85 -20.59 3.44
CA ASP A 54 13.89 -21.40 2.84
C ASP A 54 14.69 -22.19 3.88
N HIS A 55 14.95 -21.61 5.04
CA HIS A 55 15.85 -22.19 6.05
C HIS A 55 15.16 -22.67 7.33
N HIS A 56 13.94 -22.20 7.62
CA HIS A 56 13.29 -22.43 8.93
C HIS A 56 11.86 -22.98 8.82
N CYS A 57 11.43 -23.41 7.62
CA CYS A 57 10.08 -23.90 7.38
C CYS A 57 10.05 -25.38 6.97
N TYR A 58 9.72 -26.26 7.92
CA TYR A 58 9.63 -27.71 7.68
C TYR A 58 8.21 -28.19 7.35
N ASN A 59 7.19 -27.41 7.71
CA ASN A 59 5.80 -27.75 7.44
C ASN A 59 5.38 -27.35 6.02
N SER A 60 4.73 -28.26 5.29
CA SER A 60 4.32 -28.05 3.90
C SER A 60 3.18 -27.02 3.74
N THR A 61 2.25 -26.97 4.68
CA THR A 61 1.17 -25.97 4.73
C THR A 61 1.73 -24.57 4.96
N ASP A 62 2.67 -24.43 5.90
CA ASP A 62 3.34 -23.16 6.19
C ASP A 62 4.16 -22.69 4.97
N ARG A 63 4.91 -23.62 4.37
CA ARG A 63 5.68 -23.34 3.14
C ARG A 63 4.77 -22.90 2.00
N ARG A 64 3.59 -23.51 1.86
CA ARG A 64 2.60 -23.13 0.84
C ARG A 64 2.09 -21.70 1.03
N ILE A 65 1.71 -21.31 2.24
CA ILE A 65 1.16 -19.97 2.49
C ILE A 65 2.25 -18.88 2.41
N LEU A 66 3.48 -19.16 2.86
CA LEU A 66 4.62 -18.25 2.69
C LEU A 66 4.98 -18.08 1.22
N ASN A 67 4.97 -19.17 0.44
CA ASN A 67 5.14 -19.11 -1.02
C ASN A 67 4.03 -18.29 -1.70
N MET A 68 2.78 -18.39 -1.24
CA MET A 68 1.67 -17.60 -1.79
C MET A 68 1.92 -16.10 -1.63
N PHE A 69 2.35 -15.65 -0.45
CA PHE A 69 2.73 -14.27 -0.19
C PHE A 69 3.86 -13.79 -1.12
N ILE A 70 4.95 -14.55 -1.22
CA ILE A 70 6.11 -14.22 -2.05
C ILE A 70 5.73 -14.20 -3.53
N SER A 71 4.90 -15.15 -3.99
CA SER A 71 4.41 -15.21 -5.36
C SER A 71 3.61 -13.95 -5.71
N ILE A 72 2.70 -13.51 -4.84
CA ILE A 72 1.92 -12.29 -5.07
C ILE A 72 2.85 -11.07 -5.15
N CYS A 73 3.85 -10.95 -4.26
CA CYS A 73 4.83 -9.86 -4.31
C CYS A 73 5.59 -9.83 -5.65
N ASN A 74 6.03 -11.00 -6.14
CA ASN A 74 6.71 -11.12 -7.42
C ASN A 74 5.81 -10.79 -8.61
N GLU A 75 4.55 -11.24 -8.59
CA GLU A 75 3.58 -10.92 -9.64
C GLU A 75 3.28 -9.41 -9.69
N LEU A 76 3.20 -8.76 -8.52
CA LEU A 76 3.08 -7.31 -8.42
C LEU A 76 4.32 -6.59 -9.00
N ARG A 77 5.55 -7.07 -8.75
CA ARG A 77 6.77 -6.51 -9.35
C ARG A 77 6.75 -6.61 -10.87
N CYS A 78 6.40 -7.79 -11.40
CA CYS A 78 6.28 -8.02 -12.84
C CYS A 78 5.18 -7.12 -13.45
N LEU A 79 4.09 -6.90 -12.72
CA LEU A 79 3.05 -5.98 -13.15
C LEU A 79 3.55 -4.53 -13.20
N CYS A 80 4.36 -4.09 -12.22
CA CYS A 80 4.98 -2.77 -12.28
C CYS A 80 5.78 -2.57 -13.58
N GLN A 81 6.62 -3.55 -13.94
CA GLN A 81 7.42 -3.48 -15.18
C GLN A 81 6.53 -3.40 -16.42
N ARG A 82 5.45 -4.18 -16.47
CA ARG A 82 4.48 -4.15 -17.59
C ARG A 82 3.68 -2.84 -17.67
N MET A 83 3.49 -2.15 -16.55
CA MET A 83 2.86 -0.83 -16.55
C MET A 83 3.76 0.22 -17.19
N GLU A 84 5.09 0.14 -17.00
CA GLU A 84 6.08 1.05 -17.64
C GLU A 84 6.10 0.91 -19.15
N THR A 85 6.04 -0.33 -19.64
CA THR A 85 6.11 -0.58 -21.08
C THR A 85 4.85 -0.08 -21.80
N VAL A 86 3.70 -0.09 -21.13
CA VAL A 86 2.42 0.35 -21.69
C VAL A 86 2.27 1.87 -21.66
N HIS A 87 2.88 2.56 -20.70
CA HIS A 87 2.77 4.01 -20.57
C HIS A 87 4.10 4.60 -20.05
N PRO A 88 4.86 5.34 -20.87
CA PRO A 88 6.16 5.91 -20.48
C PRO A 88 6.09 6.95 -19.36
N GLY A 89 4.87 7.32 -18.94
CA GLY A 89 4.61 7.99 -17.67
C GLY A 89 4.50 9.51 -17.79
N ASP A 90 3.51 10.07 -17.12
CA ASP A 90 3.57 11.42 -16.58
C ASP A 90 4.08 11.39 -15.13
N SER A 91 4.25 12.54 -14.49
CA SER A 91 4.80 12.62 -13.13
C SER A 91 3.98 11.83 -12.09
N VAL A 92 2.65 11.78 -12.26
CA VAL A 92 1.73 11.08 -11.35
C VAL A 92 1.85 9.57 -11.49
N THR A 93 1.72 9.05 -12.71
CA THR A 93 1.85 7.60 -12.98
C THR A 93 3.23 7.08 -12.61
N LYS A 94 4.29 7.86 -12.87
CA LYS A 94 5.65 7.52 -12.44
C LYS A 94 5.78 7.51 -10.92
N GLY A 95 5.22 8.51 -10.23
CA GLY A 95 5.25 8.56 -8.75
C GLY A 95 4.56 7.36 -8.09
N LEU A 96 3.37 6.99 -8.57
CA LEU A 96 2.65 5.80 -8.09
C LEU A 96 3.47 4.52 -8.29
N LEU A 97 4.16 4.41 -9.43
CA LEU A 97 4.90 3.21 -9.76
C LEU A 97 6.22 3.09 -8.99
N GLU A 98 6.95 4.19 -8.81
CA GLU A 98 8.14 4.22 -7.98
C GLU A 98 7.81 3.87 -6.52
N LYS A 99 6.67 4.35 -6.01
CA LYS A 99 6.16 3.95 -4.69
C LYS A 99 5.94 2.43 -4.61
N CYS A 100 5.31 1.83 -5.62
CA CYS A 100 5.15 0.37 -5.66
C CYS A 100 6.49 -0.37 -5.69
N LYS A 101 7.45 0.07 -6.50
CA LYS A 101 8.77 -0.55 -6.60
C LYS A 101 9.54 -0.49 -5.28
N VAL A 102 9.53 0.67 -4.60
CA VAL A 102 10.17 0.84 -3.30
C VAL A 102 9.54 -0.11 -2.26
N LEU A 103 8.21 -0.15 -2.19
CA LEU A 103 7.50 -1.04 -1.27
C LEU A 103 7.82 -2.51 -1.55
N LEU A 104 7.83 -2.90 -2.81
CA LEU A 104 8.10 -4.27 -3.25
C LEU A 104 9.59 -4.61 -3.28
N ASN A 105 10.52 -3.72 -2.93
CA ASN A 105 11.92 -4.10 -2.87
C ASN A 105 12.13 -5.12 -1.73
N ASP A 106 12.87 -6.21 -2.00
CA ASP A 106 13.00 -7.35 -1.09
C ASP A 106 13.53 -6.96 0.30
N SER A 107 14.45 -5.99 0.34
CA SER A 107 15.10 -5.50 1.55
C SER A 107 14.46 -4.24 2.15
N ASN A 108 13.33 -3.77 1.61
CA ASN A 108 12.68 -2.57 2.13
C ASN A 108 12.17 -2.81 3.56
N ASP A 109 12.31 -1.81 4.42
CA ASP A 109 11.76 -1.86 5.77
C ASP A 109 10.26 -1.51 5.78
N LEU A 110 9.46 -2.50 6.15
CA LEU A 110 8.01 -2.47 6.25
C LEU A 110 7.54 -2.29 7.70
N SER A 111 8.45 -2.16 8.68
CA SER A 111 8.12 -2.11 10.11
C SER A 111 7.08 -1.05 10.46
N ALA A 112 7.14 0.11 9.81
CA ALA A 112 6.19 1.22 9.98
C ALA A 112 4.98 1.19 9.02
N LEU A 113 4.95 0.28 8.05
CA LEU A 113 3.91 0.26 7.02
C LEU A 113 2.58 -0.25 7.56
N ARG A 114 1.50 0.52 7.48
CA ARG A 114 0.17 0.09 7.92
C ARG A 114 -0.88 0.40 6.87
N ALA A 115 -1.64 -0.63 6.48
CA ALA A 115 -2.78 -0.46 5.61
C ALA A 115 -3.90 0.23 6.40
N THR A 116 -4.44 1.29 5.82
CA THR A 116 -5.55 2.05 6.38
C THR A 116 -6.88 1.54 5.82
N TYR A 117 -7.98 1.98 6.42
CA TYR A 117 -9.33 1.76 5.89
C TYR A 117 -9.39 2.03 4.38
N PRO A 118 -10.04 1.18 3.56
CA PRO A 118 -10.97 0.10 3.93
C PRO A 118 -10.31 -1.26 4.24
N HIS A 119 -8.98 -1.35 4.27
CA HIS A 119 -8.29 -2.62 4.46
C HIS A 119 -8.37 -3.09 5.92
N GLY A 120 -9.12 -4.17 6.15
CA GLY A 120 -9.25 -4.82 7.45
C GLY A 120 -8.10 -5.77 7.81
N VAL A 121 -7.08 -5.92 6.97
CA VAL A 121 -6.03 -6.95 7.16
C VAL A 121 -5.30 -6.81 8.49
N VAL A 122 -5.03 -5.58 8.94
CA VAL A 122 -4.37 -5.32 10.22
C VAL A 122 -5.33 -5.59 11.39
N ASN A 123 -6.64 -5.48 11.19
CA ASN A 123 -7.65 -5.70 12.22
C ASN A 123 -7.85 -7.19 12.56
N TYR A 124 -7.40 -8.11 11.72
CA TYR A 124 -7.39 -9.55 12.02
C TYR A 124 -6.22 -9.96 12.93
N LEU A 125 -5.29 -9.04 13.20
CA LEU A 125 -4.19 -9.24 14.12
C LEU A 125 -4.58 -8.68 15.50
N SER A 126 -4.04 -9.27 16.56
CA SER A 126 -4.01 -8.58 17.85
C SER A 126 -3.23 -7.27 17.73
N LEU A 127 -3.48 -6.34 18.65
CA LEU A 127 -2.78 -5.04 18.66
C LEU A 127 -1.25 -5.20 18.68
N GLU A 128 -0.74 -6.18 19.43
CA GLU A 128 0.69 -6.46 19.54
C GLU A 128 1.27 -7.02 18.24
N GLU A 129 0.56 -7.94 17.60
CA GLU A 129 0.96 -8.50 16.30
C GLU A 129 0.95 -7.44 15.20
N ALA A 130 -0.11 -6.62 15.16
CA ALA A 130 -0.26 -5.51 14.24
C ALA A 130 0.82 -4.46 14.43
N ARG A 131 1.15 -4.10 15.68
CA ARG A 131 2.06 -2.99 15.97
C ARG A 131 3.51 -3.42 15.88
N HIS A 132 3.87 -4.62 16.33
CA HIS A 132 5.27 -4.98 16.58
C HIS A 132 5.75 -6.27 15.92
N ARG A 133 4.91 -7.02 15.18
CA ARG A 133 5.35 -8.30 14.58
C ARG A 133 5.12 -8.41 13.08
N TYR A 134 3.88 -8.23 12.62
CA TYR A 134 3.48 -8.65 11.27
C TYR A 134 2.74 -7.57 10.47
N GLY A 135 2.36 -6.46 11.11
CA GLY A 135 1.55 -5.40 10.49
C GLY A 135 2.08 -4.89 9.15
N GLY A 136 3.40 -4.72 9.04
CA GLY A 136 4.06 -4.29 7.80
C GLY A 136 3.84 -5.25 6.63
N VAL A 137 4.14 -6.52 6.88
CA VAL A 137 4.08 -7.59 5.87
C VAL A 137 2.65 -7.85 5.41
N VAL A 138 1.66 -7.81 6.31
CA VAL A 138 0.25 -7.96 5.88
C VAL A 138 -0.28 -6.72 5.14
N SER A 139 0.31 -5.55 5.38
CA SER A 139 -0.14 -4.28 4.80
C SER A 139 0.38 -4.02 3.40
N ILE A 140 1.50 -4.62 3.00
CA ILE A 140 2.13 -4.34 1.70
C ILE A 140 1.21 -4.69 0.52
N LEU A 141 0.56 -5.84 0.54
CA LEU A 141 -0.26 -6.33 -0.56
C LEU A 141 -1.45 -5.40 -0.88
N PRO A 142 -2.34 -5.06 0.07
CA PRO A 142 -3.45 -4.17 -0.24
C PRO A 142 -3.00 -2.77 -0.67
N ILE A 143 -1.94 -2.22 -0.06
CA ILE A 143 -1.43 -0.90 -0.43
C ILE A 143 -0.94 -0.90 -1.87
N VAL A 144 -0.13 -1.88 -2.27
CA VAL A 144 0.41 -1.95 -3.64
C VAL A 144 -0.71 -2.17 -4.66
N ILE A 145 -1.67 -3.05 -4.36
CA ILE A 145 -2.84 -3.29 -5.22
C ILE A 145 -3.62 -1.99 -5.45
N ASP A 146 -3.84 -1.18 -4.42
CA ASP A 146 -4.54 0.10 -4.54
C ASP A 146 -3.78 1.12 -5.41
N ASN A 147 -2.47 1.27 -5.20
CA ASN A 147 -1.66 2.16 -6.04
C ASN A 147 -1.72 1.73 -7.52
N MET A 148 -1.75 0.42 -7.80
CA MET A 148 -1.90 -0.09 -9.17
C MET A 148 -3.29 0.18 -9.77
N LYS A 149 -4.36 0.07 -8.97
CA LYS A 149 -5.72 0.45 -9.39
C LYS A 149 -5.81 1.94 -9.70
N GLU A 150 -5.21 2.75 -8.84
CA GLU A 150 -5.16 4.20 -9.02
C GLU A 150 -4.43 4.55 -10.31
N TRP A 151 -3.28 3.92 -10.56
CA TRP A 151 -2.55 4.06 -11.81
C TRP A 151 -3.41 3.70 -13.03
N ILE A 152 -4.12 2.56 -13.00
CA ILE A 152 -4.99 2.13 -14.11
C ILE A 152 -6.11 3.15 -14.35
N THR A 153 -6.73 3.63 -13.28
CA THR A 153 -7.83 4.60 -13.33
C THR A 153 -7.37 5.91 -13.94
N TYR A 154 -6.22 6.40 -13.48
CA TYR A 154 -5.61 7.63 -13.94
C TYR A 154 -5.15 7.54 -15.40
N SER A 155 -4.43 6.47 -15.77
CA SER A 155 -3.99 6.21 -17.15
C SER A 155 -5.17 6.13 -18.12
N LYS A 156 -6.26 5.44 -17.76
CA LYS A 156 -7.47 5.40 -18.61
C LYS A 156 -8.10 6.77 -18.80
N LYS A 157 -8.18 7.58 -17.74
CA LYS A 157 -8.75 8.94 -17.80
C LYS A 157 -7.92 9.86 -18.70
N ASN A 158 -6.59 9.80 -18.59
CA ASN A 158 -5.69 10.62 -19.41
C ASN A 158 -5.68 10.19 -20.88
N VAL A 159 -5.73 8.88 -21.17
CA VAL A 159 -5.88 8.39 -22.56
C VAL A 159 -7.19 8.90 -23.18
N LEU A 160 -8.30 8.89 -22.43
CA LEU A 160 -9.58 9.43 -22.92
C LEU A 160 -9.53 10.94 -23.18
N TYR A 161 -8.78 11.70 -22.37
CA TYR A 161 -8.65 13.15 -22.54
C TYR A 161 -7.77 13.54 -23.74
N ILE A 162 -6.75 12.73 -24.06
CA ILE A 162 -5.89 12.93 -25.25
C ILE A 162 -6.63 12.58 -26.54
N VAL A 163 -7.50 11.57 -26.51
CA VAL A 163 -8.26 11.10 -27.69
C VAL A 163 -9.50 11.95 -27.98
N SER A 164 -9.94 12.82 -27.06
CA SER A 164 -10.97 13.82 -27.35
C SER A 164 -10.35 14.95 -28.18
N PRO A 165 -10.68 15.13 -29.48
CA PRO A 165 -10.18 16.25 -30.23
C PRO A 165 -10.74 17.52 -29.59
N ARG A 166 -9.85 18.42 -29.18
CA ARG A 166 -10.20 19.81 -28.91
C ARG A 166 -10.98 20.34 -30.12
N CYS A 167 -12.29 20.56 -29.97
CA CYS A 167 -13.02 21.47 -30.85
C CYS A 167 -12.43 22.87 -30.66
N PRO A 168 -11.83 23.50 -31.68
CA PRO A 168 -11.43 24.88 -31.59
C PRO A 168 -12.63 25.78 -31.86
N VAL A 169 -12.92 26.64 -30.88
CA VAL A 169 -13.56 27.96 -31.03
C VAL A 169 -15.01 27.99 -31.52
N CYS A 170 -15.92 28.44 -30.65
CA CYS A 170 -16.81 29.53 -31.05
C CYS A 170 -16.83 30.61 -29.97
N LYS A 171 -16.72 31.86 -30.43
CA LYS A 171 -16.52 33.07 -29.65
C LYS A 171 -17.82 33.46 -28.93
N LYS A 172 -17.62 34.27 -27.88
CA LYS A 172 -18.57 35.05 -27.08
C LYS A 172 -19.85 35.44 -27.83
N GLU A 173 -20.98 35.30 -27.15
CA GLU A 173 -22.02 36.35 -27.08
C GLU A 173 -22.87 36.13 -25.81
N THR A 174 -22.95 37.18 -25.00
CA THR A 174 -23.91 37.35 -23.90
C THR A 174 -25.28 37.69 -24.51
N PRO A 175 -26.41 37.21 -23.96
CA PRO A 175 -27.21 38.14 -23.17
C PRO A 175 -27.93 37.54 -21.94
N THR A 176 -28.22 38.49 -21.07
CA THR A 176 -28.91 38.60 -19.77
C THR A 176 -30.22 37.82 -19.53
N SER A 177 -30.38 37.42 -18.26
CA SER A 177 -31.59 37.38 -17.40
C SER A 177 -32.30 36.05 -17.04
N GLN A 178 -32.25 35.80 -15.71
CA GLN A 178 -33.33 35.38 -14.79
C GLN A 178 -33.79 33.90 -14.77
N THR A 179 -33.41 33.19 -13.69
CA THR A 179 -34.23 32.92 -12.48
C THR A 179 -33.71 31.64 -11.78
N ALA A 180 -33.48 31.71 -10.47
CA ALA A 180 -33.09 30.56 -9.62
C ALA A 180 -34.25 29.55 -9.44
N PRO A 181 -33.98 28.31 -9.00
CA PRO A 181 -33.97 28.07 -7.56
C PRO A 181 -32.91 27.09 -7.06
N ALA A 182 -32.78 27.09 -5.73
CA ALA A 182 -31.74 26.51 -4.89
C ALA A 182 -31.68 24.98 -4.85
N ALA A 183 -30.46 24.45 -4.73
CA ALA A 183 -30.05 23.48 -3.69
C ALA A 183 -28.57 23.09 -3.89
N GLN A 184 -27.68 23.54 -3.02
CA GLN A 184 -26.34 22.97 -2.85
C GLN A 184 -26.00 22.90 -1.35
N THR A 185 -25.90 21.68 -0.83
CA THR A 185 -24.79 21.33 0.06
C THR A 185 -24.50 19.84 -0.12
N SER A 186 -23.44 19.54 -0.86
CA SER A 186 -22.84 18.21 -0.93
C SER A 186 -21.33 18.42 -0.95
N ASN A 187 -20.74 18.28 0.23
CA ASN A 187 -19.30 18.35 0.44
C ASN A 187 -18.66 17.12 -0.21
N GLY A 188 -18.10 17.31 -1.41
CA GLY A 188 -17.34 16.30 -2.13
C GLY A 188 -15.88 16.23 -1.66
N ASN A 189 -15.57 15.13 -0.97
CA ASN A 189 -14.26 14.66 -0.50
C ASN A 189 -13.03 15.10 -1.32
N GLN A 190 -12.35 16.17 -0.89
CA GLN A 190 -10.95 16.45 -1.26
C GLN A 190 -9.95 16.04 -0.17
N ASN A 191 -10.44 15.53 0.97
CA ASN A 191 -9.62 15.29 2.16
C ASN A 191 -8.93 13.91 2.17
N THR A 192 -9.41 12.94 1.38
CA THR A 192 -8.92 11.56 1.45
C THR A 192 -7.54 11.39 0.77
N VAL A 193 -7.32 12.03 -0.37
CA VAL A 193 -6.06 11.95 -1.13
C VAL A 193 -4.92 12.63 -0.37
N GLN A 194 -5.19 13.80 0.23
CA GLN A 194 -4.17 14.52 1.01
C GLN A 194 -3.78 13.78 2.29
N LEU A 195 -4.69 13.00 2.89
CA LEU A 195 -4.38 12.25 4.10
C LEU A 195 -3.42 11.09 3.81
N GLN A 196 -3.68 10.36 2.73
CA GLN A 196 -2.86 9.22 2.32
C GLN A 196 -1.45 9.63 1.85
N GLU A 197 -1.33 10.80 1.19
CA GLU A 197 -0.04 11.36 0.80
C GLU A 197 0.74 11.91 2.00
N LYS A 198 0.07 12.56 2.97
CA LYS A 198 0.71 13.00 4.23
C LYS A 198 1.23 11.83 5.05
N ASP A 199 0.49 10.72 5.11
CA ASP A 199 0.93 9.54 5.87
C ASP A 199 2.06 8.78 5.16
N PHE A 200 2.09 8.78 3.82
CA PHE A 200 3.24 8.29 3.07
C PHE A 200 4.48 9.19 3.21
N GLN A 201 4.30 10.51 3.16
CA GLN A 201 5.37 11.49 3.44
C GLN A 201 5.91 11.32 4.86
N LYS A 202 5.04 11.10 5.86
CA LYS A 202 5.46 10.75 7.23
C LYS A 202 6.20 9.41 7.30
N PHE A 203 5.78 8.40 6.54
CA PHE A 203 6.49 7.12 6.45
C PHE A 203 7.89 7.29 5.85
N LEU A 204 8.02 8.05 4.75
CA LEU A 204 9.31 8.39 4.15
C LEU A 204 10.19 9.23 5.10
N ALA A 205 9.60 10.16 5.84
CA ALA A 205 10.30 10.99 6.83
C ALA A 205 10.69 10.20 8.09
N ALA A 206 9.91 9.20 8.51
CA ALA A 206 10.22 8.34 9.66
C ALA A 206 11.43 7.41 9.39
N ASN A 207 11.72 7.11 8.12
CA ASN A 207 12.94 6.43 7.70
C ASN A 207 14.19 7.33 7.77
N GLN A 208 14.03 8.65 8.01
CA GLN A 208 15.13 9.53 8.42
C GLN A 208 15.14 9.59 9.94
N ARG A 209 16.12 8.91 10.57
CA ARG A 209 16.25 8.76 12.03
C ARG A 209 15.91 10.06 12.79
N PRO A 210 14.91 10.06 13.68
CA PRO A 210 14.77 11.14 14.66
C PRO A 210 15.84 10.99 15.74
N GLN A 211 16.49 12.10 16.08
CA GLN A 211 17.30 12.25 17.29
C GLN A 211 16.52 11.82 18.54
N GLN A 212 17.19 11.11 19.44
CA GLN A 212 16.65 10.59 20.70
C GLN A 212 16.04 11.73 21.54
N LYS A 213 14.73 11.67 21.84
CA LYS A 213 14.13 12.52 22.88
C LYS A 213 14.51 11.96 24.25
N ALA A 214 14.97 12.86 25.13
CA ALA A 214 15.34 12.53 26.50
C ALA A 214 14.15 11.99 27.31
N PRO A 215 14.38 11.12 28.32
CA PRO A 215 13.33 10.58 29.17
C PRO A 215 12.63 11.68 30.00
N TRP A 216 11.32 11.55 30.14
CA TRP A 216 10.47 12.47 30.90
C TRP A 216 10.84 12.47 32.40
N ARG A 217 10.91 13.67 33.02
CA ARG A 217 11.06 13.83 34.48
C ARG A 217 9.79 14.40 35.10
N PRO A 218 9.33 13.86 36.25
CA PRO A 218 8.19 14.43 36.97
C PRO A 218 8.56 15.78 37.61
N PRO A 219 7.59 16.70 37.74
CA PRO A 219 7.80 17.98 38.41
C PRO A 219 8.01 17.75 39.92
N GLY A 220 9.12 18.30 40.44
CA GLY A 220 9.45 18.26 41.86
C GLY A 220 8.52 19.14 42.70
N LYS A 221 8.16 18.68 43.89
CA LYS A 221 7.37 19.45 44.86
C LYS A 221 8.19 20.65 45.35
N HIS A 222 7.62 21.85 45.27
CA HIS A 222 8.15 23.03 45.94
C HIS A 222 8.05 22.86 47.46
N PRO A 223 9.10 23.17 48.23
CA PRO A 223 9.03 23.18 49.68
C PRO A 223 8.30 24.45 50.16
N TYR A 224 7.39 24.28 51.11
CA TYR A 224 7.02 25.31 52.09
C TYR A 224 7.76 25.02 53.38
#